data_AF-A0A532B612-F1
#
_entry.id   AF-A0A532B612-F1
#
_cell.length_a   1.000
_cell.length_b   1.000
_cell.length_c   1.000
_cell.angle_alpha   90.00
_cell.angle_beta   90.00
_cell.angle_gamma   90.00
#
_symmetry.space_group_name_H-M   'P 1'
#
loop_
_entity.id
_entity.type
_entity.pdbx_description
1 polymer ?
#
loop_
_entity_poly.entity_id
_entity_poly.type
_entity_poly.pdbx_seq_one_letter_code
_entity_poly.pdbx_strand_id
1 'polypeptide(L)'
;VIAPIMTVPNGPAWRQTIFYPYLFASNYGRGNALDLKVESPTYKSSVAGDVSYVDVAGVHDRQTGHVTFFAVNRHSSEAIETVVDLTGFGAAEIVDHRVMAHADLKAVNSAENPGNVSPRKGEGASLAGGKLSLSLPAYSYQVIRLRL
;
A
#
# COMPACT_ATOMS: atom_id res chain seq x y z
N VAL A 1 -25.74 -0.28 3.42
CA VAL A 1 -24.85 -0.74 2.33
C VAL A 1 -23.40 -0.52 2.78
N ILE A 2 -22.55 -1.54 2.70
CA ILE A 2 -21.12 -1.50 3.09
C ILE A 2 -20.25 -1.74 1.84
N ALA A 3 -20.34 -0.82 0.86
CA ALA A 3 -19.78 -1.01 -0.48
C ALA A 3 -18.64 -0.03 -0.81
N PRO A 4 -17.68 -0.42 -1.67
CA PRO A 4 -16.61 0.46 -2.14
C PRO A 4 -17.08 1.48 -3.20
N ILE A 5 -18.25 1.27 -3.79
CA ILE A 5 -18.85 2.15 -4.81
C ILE A 5 -20.21 2.59 -4.29
N MET A 6 -20.46 3.89 -4.33
CA MET A 6 -21.73 4.50 -3.91
C MET A 6 -22.38 5.22 -5.10
N THR A 7 -23.70 5.36 -5.05
CA THR A 7 -24.51 6.03 -6.09
C THR A 7 -25.58 6.90 -5.43
N VAL A 8 -26.01 7.94 -6.15
CA VAL A 8 -27.22 8.71 -5.81
C VAL A 8 -28.26 8.45 -6.92
N PRO A 9 -29.55 8.24 -6.59
CA PRO A 9 -30.60 8.14 -7.61
C PRO A 9 -30.57 9.34 -8.55
N ASN A 10 -30.52 9.09 -9.86
CA ASN A 10 -30.40 10.12 -10.90
C ASN A 10 -29.19 11.07 -10.71
N GLY A 11 -28.14 10.59 -10.04
CA GLY A 11 -26.97 11.39 -9.68
C GLY A 11 -25.66 10.63 -9.91
N PRO A 12 -24.55 11.16 -9.36
CA PRO A 12 -23.23 10.60 -9.59
C PRO A 12 -23.03 9.26 -8.87
N ALA A 13 -22.05 8.51 -9.37
CA ALA A 13 -21.43 7.41 -8.65
C ALA A 13 -20.03 7.84 -8.19
N TRP A 14 -19.61 7.40 -7.00
CA TRP A 14 -18.27 7.73 -6.48
C TRP A 14 -17.62 6.56 -5.73
N ARG A 15 -16.31 6.70 -5.54
CA ARG A 15 -15.44 5.71 -4.90
C ARG A 15 -15.31 6.03 -3.42
N GLN A 16 -15.64 5.08 -2.56
CA GLN A 16 -15.32 5.14 -1.14
C GLN A 16 -13.83 4.91 -0.92
N THR A 17 -13.33 5.27 0.26
CA THR A 17 -11.90 5.14 0.59
C THR A 17 -11.41 3.69 0.42
N ILE A 18 -12.22 2.71 0.85
CA ILE A 18 -11.94 1.27 0.74
C ILE A 18 -11.90 0.74 -0.71
N PHE A 19 -12.33 1.53 -1.71
CA PHE A 19 -12.23 1.16 -3.13
C PHE A 19 -10.78 0.98 -3.58
N TYR A 20 -9.87 1.87 -3.14
CA TYR A 20 -8.53 1.92 -3.69
C TYR A 20 -7.63 0.75 -3.27
N PRO A 21 -7.58 0.34 -1.98
CA PRO A 21 -6.85 -0.88 -1.62
C PRO A 21 -7.37 -2.11 -2.36
N TYR A 22 -8.70 -2.22 -2.54
CA TYR A 22 -9.31 -3.32 -3.29
C TYR A 22 -8.94 -3.27 -4.78
N LEU A 23 -8.97 -2.09 -5.42
CA LEU A 23 -8.55 -1.88 -6.80
C LEU A 23 -7.11 -2.37 -7.01
N PHE A 24 -6.19 -1.95 -6.15
CA PHE A 24 -4.79 -2.30 -6.30
C PHE A 24 -4.51 -3.77 -6.05
N ALA A 25 -5.10 -4.37 -5.00
CA ALA A 25 -4.97 -5.80 -4.75
C ALA A 25 -5.53 -6.63 -5.93
N SER A 26 -6.68 -6.24 -6.48
CA SER A 26 -7.31 -6.94 -7.60
C SER A 26 -6.49 -6.86 -8.90
N ASN A 27 -5.91 -5.69 -9.20
CA ASN A 27 -5.16 -5.46 -10.43
C ASN A 27 -3.71 -5.96 -10.35
N TYR A 28 -3.06 -5.84 -9.20
CA TYR A 28 -1.62 -6.06 -9.06
C TYR A 28 -1.24 -7.21 -8.13
N GLY A 29 -2.22 -7.87 -7.51
CA GLY A 29 -2.03 -9.04 -6.64
C GLY A 29 -2.15 -10.38 -7.39
N ARG A 30 -1.86 -10.42 -8.70
CA ARG A 30 -1.91 -11.66 -9.51
C ARG A 30 -0.55 -12.34 -9.53
N GLY A 31 -0.52 -13.66 -9.46
CA GLY A 31 0.72 -14.44 -9.44
C GLY A 31 0.91 -15.19 -8.13
N ASN A 32 2.17 -15.38 -7.73
CA ASN A 32 2.51 -16.11 -6.51
C ASN A 32 2.73 -15.15 -5.35
N ALA A 33 2.01 -15.37 -4.25
CA ALA A 33 2.30 -14.69 -2.99
C ALA A 33 3.67 -15.12 -2.45
N LEU A 34 4.45 -14.16 -1.96
CA LEU A 34 5.79 -14.37 -1.40
C LEU A 34 5.69 -14.58 0.13
N ASP A 35 6.46 -15.53 0.66
CA ASP A 35 6.72 -15.65 2.10
C ASP A 35 7.79 -14.63 2.52
N LEU A 36 7.34 -13.42 2.85
CA LEU A 36 8.23 -12.34 3.27
C LEU A 36 8.68 -12.53 4.72
N LYS A 37 9.98 -12.38 4.97
CA LYS A 37 10.52 -12.23 6.33
C LYS A 37 10.56 -10.76 6.69
N VAL A 38 9.65 -10.36 7.58
CA VAL A 38 9.43 -8.97 7.95
C VAL A 38 9.93 -8.73 9.37
N GLU A 39 10.88 -7.81 9.50
CA GLU A 39 11.31 -7.26 10.79
C GLU A 39 10.78 -5.83 10.89
N SER A 40 10.02 -5.54 11.94
CA SER A 40 9.41 -4.24 12.18
C SER A 40 9.34 -3.97 13.68
N PRO A 41 9.51 -2.72 14.13
CA PRO A 41 9.13 -2.33 15.48
C PRO A 41 7.67 -2.72 15.76
N THR A 42 7.38 -3.00 17.02
CA THR A 42 6.07 -3.48 17.48
C THR A 42 5.46 -2.55 18.53
N TYR A 43 4.14 -2.67 18.72
CA TYR A 43 3.41 -2.04 19.81
C TYR A 43 2.53 -3.05 20.53
N LYS A 44 2.25 -2.77 21.81
CA LYS A 44 1.34 -3.59 22.62
C LYS A 44 -0.11 -3.30 22.23
N SER A 45 -0.81 -4.35 21.79
CA SER A 45 -2.24 -4.38 21.57
C SER A 45 -2.93 -5.15 22.70
N SER A 46 -4.06 -4.63 23.18
CA SER A 46 -4.86 -5.26 24.24
C SER A 46 -5.48 -6.60 23.81
N VAL A 47 -5.62 -6.85 22.51
CA VAL A 47 -6.28 -8.05 21.96
C VAL A 47 -5.32 -8.99 21.22
N ALA A 48 -4.09 -8.55 20.92
CA ALA A 48 -3.19 -9.27 20.02
C ALA A 48 -1.71 -9.29 20.48
N GLY A 49 -1.39 -8.84 21.69
CA GLY A 49 -0.01 -8.83 22.18
C GLY A 49 0.86 -7.84 21.40
N ASP A 50 2.08 -8.25 21.01
CA ASP A 50 2.96 -7.42 20.19
C ASP A 50 2.56 -7.47 18.72
N VAL A 51 2.17 -6.32 18.16
CA VAL A 51 1.76 -6.17 16.76
C VAL A 51 2.78 -5.32 16.03
N SER A 52 3.23 -5.78 14.85
CA SER A 52 4.14 -5.01 13.99
C SER A 52 3.47 -3.74 13.46
N TYR A 53 4.20 -2.63 13.49
CA TYR A 53 3.74 -1.39 12.86
C TYR A 53 3.65 -1.51 11.35
N VAL A 54 4.63 -2.16 10.71
CA VAL A 54 4.59 -2.44 9.28
C VAL A 54 3.95 -3.79 9.02
N ASP A 55 3.02 -3.82 8.07
CA ASP A 55 2.55 -5.04 7.42
C ASP A 55 2.87 -4.95 5.94
N VAL A 56 3.35 -6.03 5.35
CA VAL A 56 3.68 -6.05 3.94
C VAL A 56 3.35 -7.40 3.32
N ALA A 57 2.69 -7.34 2.17
CA ALA A 57 2.49 -8.49 1.30
C ALA A 57 3.24 -8.26 -0.02
N GLY A 58 3.85 -9.32 -0.55
CA GLY A 58 4.54 -9.31 -1.83
C GLY A 58 3.93 -10.34 -2.79
N VAL A 59 3.75 -9.96 -4.04
CA VAL A 59 3.28 -10.87 -5.10
C VAL A 59 4.23 -10.80 -6.29
N HIS A 60 4.69 -11.96 -6.75
CA HIS A 60 5.50 -12.09 -7.95
C HIS A 60 4.66 -12.65 -9.10
N ASP A 61 4.44 -11.80 -10.10
CA ASP A 61 3.83 -12.17 -11.37
C ASP A 61 4.92 -12.48 -12.40
N ARG A 62 5.23 -13.77 -12.53
CA ARG A 62 6.21 -14.26 -13.52
C ARG A 62 5.77 -14.07 -14.96
N GLN A 63 4.46 -13.98 -15.24
CA GLN A 63 3.96 -13.84 -16.61
C GLN A 63 4.18 -12.43 -17.14
N THR A 64 4.02 -11.43 -16.27
CA THR A 64 4.20 -10.02 -16.64
C THR A 64 5.57 -9.46 -16.24
N GLY A 65 6.38 -10.22 -15.50
CA GLY A 65 7.71 -9.78 -15.04
C GLY A 65 7.64 -8.71 -13.96
N HIS A 66 6.64 -8.78 -13.06
CA HIS A 66 6.47 -7.78 -12.00
C HIS A 66 6.53 -8.40 -10.61
N VAL A 67 7.05 -7.61 -9.67
CA VAL A 67 6.84 -7.83 -8.23
C VAL A 67 6.10 -6.62 -7.67
N THR A 68 5.01 -6.87 -6.96
CA THR A 68 4.24 -5.81 -6.30
C THR A 68 4.26 -6.01 -4.79
N PHE A 69 4.58 -4.95 -4.07
CA PHE A 69 4.48 -4.88 -2.61
C PHE A 69 3.31 -4.00 -2.20
N PHE A 70 2.51 -4.50 -1.27
CA PHE A 70 1.42 -3.78 -0.61
C PHE A 70 1.82 -3.59 0.85
N ALA A 71 2.03 -2.35 1.29
CA ALA A 71 2.55 -2.05 2.61
C ALA A 71 1.59 -1.16 3.40
N VAL A 72 1.47 -1.40 4.70
CA VAL A 72 0.73 -0.55 5.65
C VAL A 72 1.69 -0.14 6.75
N ASN A 73 1.68 1.16 7.10
CA ASN A 73 2.26 1.62 8.37
C ASN A 73 1.12 1.99 9.33
N ARG A 74 1.04 1.26 10.45
CA ARG A 74 0.06 1.45 11.53
C ARG A 74 0.50 2.49 12.57
N HIS A 75 1.74 2.97 12.48
CA HIS A 75 2.26 3.96 13.41
C HIS A 75 1.47 5.26 13.29
N SER A 76 1.19 5.89 14.43
CA SER A 76 0.26 7.01 14.51
C SER A 76 0.86 8.36 14.14
N SER A 77 2.16 8.54 14.36
CA SER A 77 2.86 9.81 14.10
C SER A 77 4.15 9.67 13.28
N GLU A 78 4.89 8.59 13.45
CA GLU A 78 6.19 8.38 12.82
C GLU A 78 6.11 7.67 11.47
N ALA A 79 6.98 8.11 10.55
CA ALA A 79 7.28 7.38 9.34
C ALA A 79 8.27 6.24 9.65
N ILE A 80 8.14 5.12 8.93
CA ILE A 80 9.04 3.96 9.09
C ILE A 80 9.87 3.80 7.82
N GLU A 81 11.17 4.03 7.93
CA GLU A 81 12.13 3.73 6.87
C GLU A 81 12.16 2.21 6.64
N THR A 82 11.93 1.81 5.40
CA THR A 82 11.75 0.42 5.01
C THR A 82 12.73 0.07 3.90
N VAL A 83 13.38 -1.08 4.05
CA VAL A 83 14.26 -1.65 3.04
C VAL A 83 13.75 -3.04 2.69
N VAL A 84 13.57 -3.29 1.39
CA VAL A 84 13.24 -4.61 0.85
C VAL A 84 14.45 -5.13 0.09
N ASP A 85 14.95 -6.28 0.53
CA ASP A 85 16.01 -7.00 -0.16
C ASP A 85 15.41 -7.75 -1.36
N LEU A 86 15.93 -7.47 -2.56
CA LEU A 86 15.49 -8.07 -3.82
C LEU A 86 16.49 -9.11 -4.34
N THR A 87 17.38 -9.61 -3.48
CA THR A 87 18.32 -10.69 -3.82
C THR A 87 17.55 -11.86 -4.43
N GLY A 88 18.00 -12.31 -5.59
CA GLY A 88 17.36 -13.38 -6.36
C GLY A 88 16.38 -12.92 -7.43
N PHE A 89 15.98 -11.65 -7.46
CA PHE A 89 15.11 -11.09 -8.51
C PHE A 89 15.87 -10.44 -9.69
N GLY A 90 17.17 -10.18 -9.54
CA GLY A 90 17.99 -9.58 -10.61
C GLY A 90 17.87 -8.06 -10.67
N ALA A 91 17.96 -7.49 -11.87
CA ALA A 91 17.74 -6.06 -12.06
C ALA A 91 16.27 -5.73 -11.82
N ALA A 92 15.98 -4.55 -11.29
CA ALA A 92 14.62 -4.10 -11.07
C ALA A 92 14.48 -2.61 -11.39
N GLU A 93 13.27 -2.20 -11.74
CA GLU A 93 12.90 -0.81 -11.98
C GLU A 93 11.57 -0.50 -11.27
N ILE A 94 11.51 0.62 -10.55
CA ILE A 94 10.26 1.10 -9.96
C ILE A 94 9.36 1.65 -11.07
N VAL A 95 8.26 0.97 -11.36
CA VAL A 95 7.31 1.37 -12.41
C VAL A 95 6.05 2.05 -11.86
N ASP A 96 5.74 1.85 -10.58
CA ASP A 96 4.68 2.60 -9.89
C ASP A 96 4.95 2.66 -8.38
N HIS A 97 4.60 3.78 -7.76
CA HIS A 97 4.59 3.97 -6.31
C HIS A 97 3.38 4.82 -5.96
N ARG A 98 2.45 4.24 -5.20
CA ARG A 98 1.22 4.90 -4.75
C ARG A 98 1.20 4.94 -3.23
N VAL A 99 0.79 6.08 -2.70
CA VAL A 99 0.61 6.31 -1.28
C VAL A 99 -0.80 6.82 -1.04
N MET A 100 -1.49 6.22 -0.08
CA MET A 100 -2.78 6.69 0.41
C MET A 100 -2.64 6.93 1.92
N ALA A 101 -2.75 8.20 2.31
CA ALA A 101 -2.67 8.66 3.69
C ALA A 101 -3.47 9.96 3.81
N HIS A 102 -3.99 10.24 5.00
CA HIS A 102 -4.72 11.48 5.28
C HIS A 102 -4.47 11.88 6.73
N ALA A 103 -4.35 13.19 7.00
CA ALA A 103 -4.07 13.70 8.34
C ALA A 103 -5.24 13.46 9.32
N ASP A 104 -6.46 13.53 8.81
CA ASP A 104 -7.68 13.15 9.54
C ASP A 104 -8.08 11.69 9.24
N LEU A 105 -8.03 10.82 10.24
CA LEU A 105 -8.45 9.42 10.16
C LEU A 105 -9.97 9.23 9.97
N LYS A 106 -10.76 10.28 10.19
CA LYS A 106 -12.21 10.28 9.99
C LYS A 106 -12.62 10.86 8.64
N ALA A 107 -11.65 11.27 7.82
CA ALA A 107 -11.93 11.77 6.48
C ALA A 107 -12.62 10.71 5.61
N VAL A 108 -13.62 11.16 4.86
CA VAL A 108 -14.45 10.33 3.98
C VAL A 108 -14.51 10.91 2.57
N ASN A 109 -14.87 10.07 1.60
CA ASN A 109 -15.25 10.51 0.26
C ASN A 109 -16.78 10.61 0.18
N SER A 110 -17.28 11.75 -0.27
CA SER A 110 -18.71 12.00 -0.52
C SER A 110 -19.01 12.21 -2.01
N ALA A 111 -20.27 12.41 -2.37
CA ALA A 111 -20.63 12.76 -3.74
C ALA A 111 -20.06 14.15 -4.14
N GLU A 112 -19.99 15.08 -3.19
CA GLU A 112 -19.52 16.46 -3.38
C GLU A 112 -17.99 16.55 -3.36
N ASN A 113 -17.32 15.67 -2.59
CA ASN A 113 -15.86 15.58 -2.53
C ASN A 113 -15.39 14.11 -2.65
N PRO A 114 -15.49 13.52 -3.85
CA PRO A 114 -15.24 12.08 -4.06
C PRO A 114 -13.76 11.69 -4.02
N GLY A 115 -12.85 12.68 -4.02
CA GLY A 115 -11.40 12.49 -4.06
C GLY A 115 -10.67 12.85 -2.77
N ASN A 116 -11.39 13.21 -1.70
CA ASN A 116 -10.84 13.70 -0.43
C ASN A 116 -9.74 12.79 0.13
N VAL A 117 -9.98 11.49 0.13
CA VAL A 117 -9.01 10.44 0.45
C VAL A 117 -8.81 9.60 -0.80
N SER A 118 -7.69 9.82 -1.48
CA SER A 118 -7.33 9.11 -2.71
C SER A 118 -5.83 8.84 -2.77
N PRO A 119 -5.40 7.81 -3.52
CA PRO A 119 -3.98 7.54 -3.71
C PRO A 119 -3.30 8.66 -4.49
N ARG A 120 -2.17 9.11 -3.99
CA ARG A 120 -1.24 10.02 -4.69
C ARG A 120 0.01 9.27 -5.13
N LYS A 121 0.77 9.87 -6.05
CA LYS A 121 2.11 9.38 -6.39
C LYS A 121 2.98 9.43 -5.13
N GLY A 122 3.69 8.35 -4.86
CA GLY A 122 4.68 8.29 -3.80
C GLY A 122 6.01 8.91 -4.25
N GLU A 123 6.81 9.30 -3.26
CA GLU A 123 8.10 9.96 -3.45
C GLU A 123 9.15 9.28 -2.58
N GLY A 124 10.42 9.41 -2.94
CA GLY A 124 11.55 8.91 -2.14
C GLY A 124 11.86 7.41 -2.26
N ALA A 125 11.05 6.62 -2.99
CA ALA A 125 11.40 5.24 -3.28
C ALA A 125 12.62 5.17 -4.23
N SER A 126 13.59 4.32 -3.90
CA SER A 126 14.85 4.18 -4.65
C SER A 126 15.31 2.73 -4.74
N LEU A 127 16.04 2.40 -5.81
CA LEU A 127 16.68 1.10 -6.00
C LEU A 127 18.19 1.28 -6.07
N ALA A 128 18.91 0.59 -5.19
CA ALA A 128 20.37 0.56 -5.21
C ALA A 128 20.88 -0.77 -4.65
N GLY A 129 21.86 -1.38 -5.33
CA GLY A 129 22.52 -2.60 -4.84
C GLY A 129 21.58 -3.77 -4.56
N GLY A 130 20.53 -3.95 -5.38
CA GLY A 130 19.53 -5.00 -5.17
C GLY A 130 18.57 -4.76 -4.01
N LYS A 131 18.47 -3.52 -3.51
CA LYS A 131 17.57 -3.14 -2.41
C LYS A 131 16.64 -2.03 -2.85
N LEU A 132 15.36 -2.17 -2.51
CA LEU A 132 14.37 -1.10 -2.56
C LEU A 132 14.33 -0.40 -1.20
N SER A 133 14.55 0.92 -1.19
CA SER A 133 14.46 1.74 0.01
C SER A 133 13.34 2.77 -0.14
N LEU A 134 12.51 2.93 0.89
CA LEU A 134 11.43 3.90 0.92
C LEU A 134 11.00 4.25 2.35
N SER A 135 10.37 5.40 2.52
CA SER A 135 9.74 5.80 3.78
C SER A 135 8.25 5.48 3.77
N LEU A 136 7.75 4.87 4.85
CA LEU A 136 6.32 4.63 5.05
C LEU A 136 5.72 5.68 5.98
N PRO A 137 4.98 6.71 5.52
CA PRO A 137 4.40 7.71 6.41
C PRO A 137 3.44 7.10 7.43
N ALA A 138 3.23 7.79 8.55
CA ALA A 138 2.24 7.41 9.56
C ALA A 138 0.85 7.19 8.93
N TYR A 139 0.12 6.19 9.42
CA TYR A 139 -1.20 5.79 8.94
C TYR A 139 -1.34 5.76 7.40
N SER A 140 -0.38 5.13 6.73
CA SER A 140 -0.37 5.03 5.28
C SER A 140 -0.58 3.62 4.77
N TYR A 141 -1.21 3.52 3.60
CA TYR A 141 -1.21 2.35 2.74
C TYR A 141 -0.46 2.66 1.45
N GLN A 142 0.37 1.73 0.99
CA GLN A 142 1.23 1.93 -0.18
C GLN A 142 1.24 0.73 -1.10
N VAL A 143 1.44 1.02 -2.38
CA VAL A 143 1.64 0.03 -3.43
C VAL A 143 2.90 0.39 -4.19
N ILE A 144 3.85 -0.54 -4.25
CA ILE A 144 5.11 -0.37 -4.96
C ILE A 144 5.19 -1.48 -5.99
N ARG A 145 5.34 -1.10 -7.26
CA ARG A 145 5.46 -2.04 -8.37
C ARG A 145 6.85 -1.95 -8.97
N LEU A 146 7.48 -3.11 -9.07
CA LEU A 146 8.77 -3.28 -9.71
C LEU A 146 8.58 -4.09 -10.98
N ARG A 147 9.25 -3.68 -12.06
CA ARG A 147 9.52 -4.53 -13.21
C ARG A 147 10.87 -5.20 -13.00
N LEU A 148 10.93 -6.52 -13.19
CA LEU A 148 12.15 -7.32 -13.15
C LEU A 148 12.78 -7.43 -14.55
#